data_AF-A0ABD3F9C2-F1
#
_entry.id   AF-A0ABD3F9C2-F1
#
_cell.length_a   1.000
_cell.length_b   1.000
_cell.length_c   1.000
_cell.angle_alpha   90.00
_cell.angle_beta   90.00
_cell.angle_gamma   90.00
#
_symmetry.space_group_name_H-M   'P 1'
#
loop_
_entity.id
_entity.type
_entity.pdbx_description
1 polymer ?
#
loop_
_entity_poly.entity_id
_entity_poly.type
_entity_poly.pdbx_seq_one_letter_code
_entity_poly.pdbx_strand_id
1 'polypeptide(L)'
;MVLFTQLIKTALALLALPILIAQADSSSCEVTDANACAIDSLTASNDDSSVLIYPGGDTRCAFDDYTDTVTTFASNSTYFFQVFPAANQDKKKLLLFFQGGGACVDKYTCDFALQCQLGSSALITTQASVTDTGIMNRTLDGNVFNDYNIVYLPYCTGDLFVGNKYLEPYESVYNQALGNKQCMGQNQGMYMNGYNNTMAVLKWALENYPDPEQIVVGGYSAGSLAAQMWSAYVANTWEVESKSTKFQVLADSYVGVFPEYKTPASGLINYYGGCGLVDFPDAMAAECEAETATVIEMITSLMNEAPSAKWLFIDSISDHTQRRFYELVLLGIAGYPFTTLLPADEFYGNMTEILDAYSLVMNVTRFNIDSDQHVWLTGNDYSSAEDLEGAYLGNILSSWLAYSTPEATTATPTSTPEATTVTPASTTAAPTTKPTPTTAAPKTSKPSTTSQQAQQEQIAQQLKALKEFMCSILSQFHIQAPLLLEGIAGWSFDHFAEYQIQAERSPAKRGSTDNSKPSKQDRPPRFARR
;
A
#
# COMPACT_ATOMS: atom_id res chain seq x y z
N MET A 1 19.54 72.77 47.33
CA MET A 1 18.37 72.18 46.63
C MET A 1 18.48 70.67 46.71
N VAL A 2 17.37 69.95 46.46
CA VAL A 2 17.13 68.52 46.70
C VAL A 2 16.77 68.19 48.16
N LEU A 3 15.52 67.77 48.35
CA LEU A 3 14.90 67.30 49.60
C LEU A 3 13.77 66.34 49.20
N PHE A 4 13.70 65.13 49.80
CA PHE A 4 12.63 64.11 49.69
C PHE A 4 12.35 63.52 48.27
N THR A 5 11.78 62.32 48.09
CA THR A 5 11.10 61.38 49.02
C THR A 5 11.38 59.91 48.66
N GLN A 6 11.24 58.98 49.61
CA GLN A 6 11.14 57.54 49.37
C GLN A 6 9.77 57.17 48.76
N LEU A 7 9.65 55.99 48.10
CA LEU A 7 8.71 54.91 48.49
C LEU A 7 8.65 53.73 47.48
N ILE A 8 8.40 52.53 48.04
CA ILE A 8 7.80 51.31 47.44
C ILE A 8 8.50 50.65 46.23
N LYS A 9 9.09 49.48 46.49
CA LYS A 9 9.10 48.34 45.55
C LYS A 9 8.70 47.06 46.28
N THR A 10 7.41 46.74 46.22
CA THR A 10 6.84 45.46 46.68
C THR A 10 6.27 44.70 45.50
N ALA A 11 6.52 43.38 45.47
CA ALA A 11 5.77 42.34 44.78
C ALA A 11 5.32 42.59 43.31
N LEU A 12 5.99 41.90 42.38
CA LEU A 12 5.36 41.33 41.20
C LEU A 12 6.07 40.03 40.82
N ALA A 13 5.71 38.97 41.53
CA ALA A 13 5.70 37.63 40.96
C ALA A 13 4.39 37.47 40.16
N LEU A 14 4.31 36.43 39.32
CA LEU A 14 3.31 36.20 38.26
C LEU A 14 3.40 37.20 37.10
N LEU A 15 3.99 36.73 35.99
CA LEU A 15 3.39 36.79 34.64
C LEU A 15 4.26 35.98 33.66
N ALA A 16 4.20 34.66 33.81
CA ALA A 16 4.58 33.71 32.77
C ALA A 16 3.34 32.85 32.47
N LEU A 17 2.38 33.43 31.73
CA LEU A 17 1.39 32.60 31.05
C LEU A 17 2.10 31.89 29.90
N PRO A 18 2.04 30.56 29.78
CA PRO A 18 2.18 29.96 28.47
C PRO A 18 1.01 30.48 27.63
N ILE A 19 1.31 30.88 26.40
CA ILE A 19 0.26 31.12 25.40
C ILE A 19 -0.29 29.72 25.08
N LEU A 20 -1.44 29.36 25.65
CA LEU A 20 -2.25 28.28 25.10
C LEU A 20 -2.66 28.73 23.68
N ILE A 21 -1.90 28.28 22.69
CA ILE A 21 -2.42 28.17 21.34
C ILE A 21 -3.52 27.13 21.43
N ALA A 22 -4.72 27.48 20.97
CA ALA A 22 -5.81 26.51 20.85
C ALA A 22 -5.44 25.52 19.74
N GLN A 23 -4.78 24.42 20.14
CA GLN A 23 -4.86 23.17 19.40
C GLN A 23 -6.26 22.62 19.65
N ALA A 24 -6.89 22.05 18.61
CA ALA A 24 -8.13 21.30 18.79
C ALA A 24 -7.90 20.14 19.76
N ASP A 25 -8.94 19.68 20.46
CA ASP A 25 -8.86 18.63 21.48
C ASP A 25 -8.66 17.23 20.83
N SER A 26 -7.55 17.05 20.11
CA SER A 26 -7.13 15.76 19.57
C SER A 26 -6.68 14.86 20.72
N SER A 27 -7.58 13.98 21.15
CA SER A 27 -7.23 12.97 22.14
C SER A 27 -6.13 12.07 21.58
N SER A 28 -5.02 11.97 22.31
CA SER A 28 -3.86 11.19 21.88
C SER A 28 -3.21 10.48 23.06
N CYS A 29 -2.57 9.36 22.77
CA CYS A 29 -1.89 8.54 23.76
C CYS A 29 -0.59 7.97 23.18
N GLU A 30 0.52 8.16 23.89
CA GLU A 30 1.81 7.55 23.57
C GLU A 30 2.00 6.26 24.39
N VAL A 31 2.31 5.16 23.69
CA VAL A 31 2.60 3.87 24.32
C VAL A 31 4.00 3.92 24.93
N THR A 32 4.10 3.59 26.21
CA THR A 32 5.35 3.57 26.99
C THR A 32 5.33 2.44 28.01
N ASP A 33 6.48 2.10 28.59
CA ASP A 33 6.60 1.11 29.69
C ASP A 33 5.64 1.37 30.88
N ALA A 34 5.17 2.61 31.05
CA ALA A 34 4.25 3.01 32.11
C ALA A 34 2.79 3.19 31.65
N ASN A 35 2.52 3.20 30.35
CA ASN A 35 1.21 3.45 29.77
C ASN A 35 1.03 2.65 28.46
N ALA A 36 0.22 1.59 28.51
CA ALA A 36 -0.11 0.76 27.36
C ALA A 36 -1.22 1.36 26.46
N CYS A 37 -1.70 2.58 26.74
CA CYS A 37 -2.86 3.18 26.08
C CYS A 37 -4.09 2.27 26.13
N ALA A 38 -4.39 1.72 27.31
CA ALA A 38 -5.49 0.79 27.51
C ALA A 38 -6.84 1.47 27.23
N ILE A 39 -7.67 0.85 26.38
CA ILE A 39 -8.93 1.40 25.85
C ILE A 39 -9.88 1.91 26.94
N ASP A 40 -9.96 1.21 28.07
CA ASP A 40 -10.83 1.55 29.20
C ASP A 40 -10.38 2.82 29.96
N SER A 41 -9.16 3.30 29.68
CA SER A 41 -8.59 4.55 30.20
C SER A 41 -8.55 5.69 29.17
N LEU A 42 -8.84 5.40 27.90
CA LEU A 42 -8.87 6.40 26.84
C LEU A 42 -10.17 7.22 26.88
N THR A 43 -10.07 8.51 26.57
CA THR A 43 -11.22 9.40 26.41
C THR A 43 -11.23 9.87 24.96
N ALA A 44 -12.27 9.58 24.19
CA ALA A 44 -12.38 10.02 22.80
C ALA A 44 -12.45 11.56 22.68
N SER A 45 -11.97 12.10 21.55
CA SER A 45 -12.19 13.51 21.21
C SER A 45 -13.68 13.81 21.05
N ASN A 46 -14.07 15.04 21.37
CA ASN A 46 -15.44 15.51 21.14
C ASN A 46 -15.74 15.81 19.67
N ASP A 47 -14.70 15.93 18.83
CA ASP A 47 -14.84 16.36 17.43
C ASP A 47 -15.20 15.17 16.51
N ASP A 48 -14.40 14.09 16.55
CA ASP A 48 -14.53 12.91 15.67
C ASP A 48 -14.85 11.60 16.44
N SER A 49 -14.95 11.65 17.77
CA SER A 49 -15.07 10.48 18.65
C SER A 49 -13.93 9.46 18.52
N SER A 50 -12.71 9.92 18.19
CA SER A 50 -11.52 9.09 18.06
C SER A 50 -10.41 9.41 19.09
N VAL A 51 -9.39 8.55 19.13
CA VAL A 51 -8.13 8.73 19.86
C VAL A 51 -6.97 8.32 18.97
N LEU A 52 -5.91 9.12 18.90
CA LEU A 52 -4.69 8.79 18.18
C LEU A 52 -3.72 8.05 19.10
N ILE A 53 -3.30 6.86 18.71
CA ILE A 53 -2.34 6.06 19.48
C ILE A 53 -1.00 6.04 18.73
N TYR A 54 0.05 6.45 19.44
CA TYR A 54 1.43 6.47 18.97
C TYR A 54 2.15 5.26 19.58
N PRO A 55 2.29 4.13 18.84
CA PRO A 55 2.85 2.90 19.39
C PRO A 55 4.37 2.95 19.63
N GLY A 56 5.08 3.89 18.98
CA GLY A 56 6.53 4.02 19.09
C GLY A 56 7.27 2.76 18.62
N GLY A 57 8.34 2.38 19.32
CA GLY A 57 9.16 1.21 18.97
C GLY A 57 9.73 1.30 17.56
N ASP A 58 9.60 0.21 16.80
CA ASP A 58 10.07 0.12 15.40
C ASP A 58 9.03 0.63 14.38
N THR A 59 7.93 1.27 14.81
CA THR A 59 6.91 1.80 13.88
C THR A 59 7.35 3.11 13.23
N ARG A 60 7.11 3.23 11.92
CA ARG A 60 7.45 4.41 11.11
C ARG A 60 6.83 4.38 9.72
N CYS A 61 6.81 5.53 9.07
CA CYS A 61 6.47 5.68 7.65
C CYS A 61 7.70 5.56 6.71
N ALA A 62 7.42 5.53 5.40
CA ALA A 62 8.35 5.20 4.32
C ALA A 62 9.65 6.00 4.30
N PHE A 63 9.60 7.28 4.65
CA PHE A 63 10.70 8.23 4.44
C PHE A 63 11.01 8.99 5.73
N ASP A 64 12.16 9.66 5.76
CA ASP A 64 12.49 10.60 6.84
C ASP A 64 11.76 11.93 6.59
N ASP A 65 11.63 12.76 7.62
CA ASP A 65 10.83 13.99 7.57
C ASP A 65 11.33 14.94 6.48
N TYR A 66 10.41 15.36 5.60
CA TYR A 66 10.70 16.29 4.51
C TYR A 66 9.46 17.07 4.09
N THR A 67 9.65 18.27 3.57
CA THR A 67 8.56 19.10 3.03
C THR A 67 9.11 19.91 1.86
N ASP A 68 8.60 19.68 0.66
CA ASP A 68 8.90 20.51 -0.51
C ASP A 68 7.88 21.65 -0.64
N THR A 69 8.41 22.87 -0.76
CA THR A 69 7.59 24.08 -0.95
C THR A 69 7.16 24.30 -2.41
N VAL A 70 7.70 23.52 -3.36
CA VAL A 70 7.42 23.65 -4.79
C VAL A 70 6.35 22.64 -5.26
N THR A 71 6.49 21.36 -4.91
CA THR A 71 5.57 20.28 -5.33
C THR A 71 4.43 20.02 -4.34
N THR A 72 4.48 20.60 -3.15
CA THR A 72 3.62 20.28 -1.98
C THR A 72 3.78 18.85 -1.44
N PHE A 73 4.79 18.10 -1.91
CA PHE A 73 5.13 16.80 -1.32
C PHE A 73 5.64 16.96 0.13
N ALA A 74 5.19 16.07 1.01
CA ALA A 74 5.72 15.95 2.36
C ALA A 74 5.80 14.48 2.79
N SER A 75 6.80 14.16 3.61
CA SER A 75 6.93 12.92 4.35
C SER A 75 7.08 13.22 5.82
N ASN A 76 6.54 12.34 6.66
CA ASN A 76 6.65 12.37 8.10
C ASN A 76 6.90 10.94 8.54
N SER A 77 8.04 10.70 9.17
CA SER A 77 8.49 9.39 9.63
C SER A 77 7.62 8.81 10.76
N THR A 78 6.89 9.66 11.49
CA THR A 78 6.08 9.27 12.64
C THR A 78 4.86 8.45 12.21
N TYR A 79 4.71 7.26 12.78
CA TYR A 79 3.51 6.44 12.65
C TYR A 79 2.59 6.58 13.87
N PHE A 80 1.29 6.62 13.62
CA PHE A 80 0.22 6.49 14.61
C PHE A 80 -0.95 5.73 13.97
N PHE A 81 -1.87 5.26 14.80
CA PHE A 81 -3.15 4.69 14.36
C PHE A 81 -4.31 5.35 15.10
N GLN A 82 -5.52 5.24 14.54
CA GLN A 82 -6.70 5.94 15.05
C GLN A 82 -7.71 4.93 15.58
N VAL A 83 -8.19 5.15 16.80
CA VAL A 83 -9.13 4.27 17.47
C VAL A 83 -10.43 5.01 17.74
N PHE A 84 -11.55 4.42 17.35
CA PHE A 84 -12.89 4.88 17.66
C PHE A 84 -13.52 3.86 18.62
N PRO A 85 -13.56 4.11 19.93
CA PRO A 85 -14.27 3.24 20.86
C PRO A 85 -15.75 3.11 20.47
N ALA A 86 -16.39 1.98 20.79
CA ALA A 86 -17.85 1.88 20.68
C ALA A 86 -18.51 2.84 21.70
N ALA A 87 -19.59 3.53 21.31
CA ALA A 87 -20.21 4.57 22.15
C ALA A 87 -20.76 4.06 23.49
N ASN A 88 -21.06 2.77 23.59
CA ASN A 88 -21.49 2.07 24.80
C ASN A 88 -20.34 1.40 25.57
N GLN A 89 -19.09 1.54 25.10
CA GLN A 89 -17.88 0.87 25.59
C GLN A 89 -17.94 -0.67 25.56
N ASP A 90 -18.85 -1.25 24.76
CA ASP A 90 -18.94 -2.70 24.56
C ASP A 90 -17.81 -3.17 23.65
N LYS A 91 -17.12 -4.26 24.03
CA LYS A 91 -15.95 -4.81 23.35
C LYS A 91 -16.27 -5.98 22.40
N LYS A 92 -17.54 -6.38 22.29
CA LYS A 92 -17.97 -7.55 21.48
C LYS A 92 -17.72 -7.41 19.98
N LYS A 93 -17.66 -6.19 19.46
CA LYS A 93 -17.54 -5.89 18.03
C LYS A 93 -16.26 -5.12 17.75
N LEU A 94 -15.43 -5.67 16.87
CA LEU A 94 -14.15 -5.10 16.46
C LEU A 94 -14.09 -4.99 14.94
N LEU A 95 -13.73 -3.82 14.43
CA LEU A 95 -13.36 -3.57 13.04
C LEU A 95 -11.88 -3.17 13.00
N LEU A 96 -11.07 -3.96 12.32
CA LEU A 96 -9.69 -3.62 11.96
C LEU A 96 -9.73 -3.10 10.52
N PHE A 97 -9.52 -1.80 10.28
CA PHE A 97 -9.68 -1.19 8.95
C PHE A 97 -8.41 -0.57 8.39
N PHE A 98 -7.89 -1.16 7.32
CA PHE A 98 -6.65 -0.78 6.65
C PHE A 98 -6.89 0.34 5.63
N GLN A 99 -6.10 1.41 5.72
CA GLN A 99 -6.15 2.53 4.78
C GLN A 99 -5.60 2.17 3.39
N GLY A 100 -6.17 2.74 2.34
CA GLY A 100 -5.57 2.77 1.00
C GLY A 100 -4.42 3.77 0.83
N GLY A 101 -3.94 3.93 -0.42
CA GLY A 101 -2.90 4.91 -0.74
C GLY A 101 -1.82 4.43 -1.70
N GLY A 102 -2.19 3.58 -2.66
CA GLY A 102 -1.28 3.10 -3.72
C GLY A 102 -0.18 2.15 -3.24
N ALA A 103 0.83 1.94 -4.06
CA ALA A 103 2.02 1.16 -3.73
C ALA A 103 3.13 1.44 -4.75
N CYS A 104 4.37 1.18 -4.37
CA CYS A 104 5.49 1.17 -5.32
C CYS A 104 5.83 -0.28 -5.71
N VAL A 105 6.22 -0.51 -6.97
CA VAL A 105 6.30 -1.86 -7.57
C VAL A 105 7.72 -2.34 -7.86
N ASP A 106 8.69 -1.44 -7.80
CA ASP A 106 10.11 -1.69 -8.05
C ASP A 106 10.97 -0.57 -7.45
N LYS A 107 12.30 -0.70 -7.53
CA LYS A 107 13.24 0.30 -6.99
C LYS A 107 13.10 1.70 -7.61
N TYR A 108 12.47 1.83 -8.78
CA TYR A 108 12.30 3.11 -9.47
C TYR A 108 11.06 3.81 -8.92
N THR A 109 9.96 3.09 -8.88
CA THR A 109 8.69 3.56 -8.29
C THR A 109 8.80 3.77 -6.78
N CYS A 110 9.69 3.08 -6.08
CA CYS A 110 9.95 3.29 -4.65
C CYS A 110 10.96 4.41 -4.36
N ASP A 111 11.55 5.07 -5.37
CA ASP A 111 12.60 6.06 -5.13
C ASP A 111 12.03 7.40 -4.61
N PHE A 112 12.64 7.93 -3.55
CA PHE A 112 12.17 9.16 -2.88
C PHE A 112 12.09 10.34 -3.87
N ALA A 113 13.11 10.47 -4.73
CA ALA A 113 13.20 11.57 -5.68
C ALA A 113 12.12 11.48 -6.76
N LEU A 114 11.45 10.35 -6.96
CA LEU A 114 10.31 10.21 -7.85
C LEU A 114 9.05 10.64 -7.12
N GLN A 115 8.83 10.13 -5.90
CA GLN A 115 7.67 10.47 -5.08
C GLN A 115 7.59 11.98 -4.84
N CYS A 116 8.70 12.60 -4.43
CA CYS A 116 8.80 14.05 -4.28
C CYS A 116 8.49 14.79 -5.58
N GLN A 117 9.06 14.37 -6.72
CA GLN A 117 8.86 15.08 -7.98
C GLN A 117 7.46 14.93 -8.57
N LEU A 118 6.72 13.87 -8.21
CA LEU A 118 5.32 13.67 -8.56
C LEU A 118 4.37 14.52 -7.68
N GLY A 119 4.82 15.00 -6.51
CA GLY A 119 4.02 15.89 -5.66
C GLY A 119 2.74 15.23 -5.17
N SER A 120 1.60 15.92 -5.37
CA SER A 120 0.26 15.39 -5.12
C SER A 120 -0.12 14.17 -5.99
N SER A 121 0.68 13.83 -7.02
CA SER A 121 0.52 12.62 -7.84
C SER A 121 1.51 11.50 -7.48
N ALA A 122 2.08 11.54 -6.27
CA ALA A 122 2.88 10.45 -5.71
C ALA A 122 2.14 9.10 -5.82
N LEU A 123 2.90 8.02 -5.99
CA LEU A 123 2.39 6.65 -6.13
C LEU A 123 2.01 6.02 -4.79
N ILE A 124 2.51 6.59 -3.68
CA ILE A 124 2.27 6.12 -2.32
C ILE A 124 1.92 7.29 -1.40
N THR A 125 1.05 7.04 -0.42
CA THR A 125 0.94 7.90 0.78
C THR A 125 2.23 7.78 1.61
N THR A 126 2.72 8.90 2.13
CA THR A 126 4.02 9.05 2.81
C THR A 126 3.94 9.57 4.25
N GLN A 127 2.73 9.66 4.79
CA GLN A 127 2.42 10.17 6.13
C GLN A 127 1.24 9.40 6.70
N ALA A 128 1.26 9.05 7.98
CA ALA A 128 0.05 8.56 8.65
C ALA A 128 -1.00 9.69 8.71
N SER A 129 -2.26 9.38 8.40
CA SER A 129 -3.34 10.36 8.32
C SER A 129 -4.59 9.87 9.05
N VAL A 130 -5.30 10.79 9.69
CA VAL A 130 -6.62 10.55 10.31
C VAL A 130 -7.74 10.53 9.26
N THR A 131 -8.90 10.02 9.65
CA THR A 131 -10.17 10.13 8.91
C THR A 131 -11.34 10.23 9.90
N ASP A 132 -12.45 10.81 9.47
CA ASP A 132 -13.72 10.89 10.21
C ASP A 132 -14.93 10.69 9.26
N THR A 133 -14.70 10.15 8.06
CA THR A 133 -15.68 10.07 6.96
C THR A 133 -16.13 8.64 6.65
N GLY A 134 -17.28 8.52 5.97
CA GLY A 134 -17.83 7.24 5.53
C GLY A 134 -18.12 6.32 6.71
N ILE A 135 -17.61 5.08 6.67
CA ILE A 135 -17.80 4.13 7.77
C ILE A 135 -17.15 4.57 9.10
N MET A 136 -16.21 5.53 9.06
CA MET A 136 -15.58 6.09 10.27
C MET A 136 -16.39 7.23 10.89
N ASN A 137 -17.36 7.78 10.14
CA ASN A 137 -18.17 8.89 10.61
C ASN A 137 -19.17 8.44 11.67
N ARG A 138 -18.87 8.74 12.94
CA ARG A 138 -19.74 8.45 14.09
C ARG A 138 -21.01 9.28 14.16
N THR A 139 -21.09 10.37 13.38
CA THR A 139 -22.29 11.24 13.31
C THR A 139 -23.24 10.85 12.18
N LEU A 140 -22.84 9.94 11.30
CA LEU A 140 -23.64 9.49 10.17
C LEU A 140 -24.76 8.55 10.65
N ASP A 141 -26.00 9.01 10.50
CA ASP A 141 -27.18 8.19 10.80
C ASP A 141 -27.23 6.96 9.89
N GLY A 142 -27.63 5.82 10.44
CA GLY A 142 -27.61 4.53 9.73
C GLY A 142 -26.22 3.97 9.39
N ASN A 143 -25.10 4.56 9.83
CA ASN A 143 -23.79 3.94 9.66
C ASN A 143 -23.73 2.59 10.41
N VAL A 144 -23.57 1.52 9.64
CA VAL A 144 -23.65 0.12 10.10
C VAL A 144 -22.50 -0.28 11.05
N PHE A 145 -21.46 0.55 11.16
CA PHE A 145 -20.33 0.34 12.06
C PHE A 145 -20.39 1.21 13.34
N ASN A 146 -21.45 1.98 13.56
CA ASN A 146 -21.59 2.86 14.75
C ASN A 146 -21.52 2.12 16.10
N ASP A 147 -21.81 0.83 16.16
CA ASP A 147 -21.71 0.00 17.37
C ASP A 147 -20.45 -0.90 17.44
N TYR A 148 -19.51 -0.73 16.51
CA TYR A 148 -18.20 -1.39 16.54
C TYR A 148 -17.17 -0.53 17.26
N ASN A 149 -16.19 -1.16 17.90
CA ASN A 149 -14.89 -0.53 18.12
C ASN A 149 -14.14 -0.57 16.80
N ILE A 150 -13.64 0.56 16.33
CA ILE A 150 -12.89 0.63 15.08
C ILE A 150 -11.44 0.96 15.38
N VAL A 151 -10.53 0.14 14.88
CA VAL A 151 -9.09 0.37 14.88
C VAL A 151 -8.70 0.60 13.43
N TYR A 152 -8.51 1.86 13.07
CA TYR A 152 -8.10 2.27 11.73
C TYR A 152 -6.57 2.30 11.65
N LEU A 153 -6.02 1.66 10.62
CA LEU A 153 -4.59 1.52 10.37
C LEU A 153 -4.19 2.42 9.20
N PRO A 154 -3.58 3.60 9.44
CA PRO A 154 -3.09 4.46 8.37
C PRO A 154 -2.00 3.77 7.54
N TYR A 155 -1.89 4.15 6.28
CA TYR A 155 -0.95 3.57 5.33
C TYR A 155 0.03 4.63 4.84
N CYS A 156 1.32 4.41 5.09
CA CYS A 156 2.36 5.39 4.77
C CYS A 156 3.69 4.76 4.35
N THR A 157 3.68 3.47 3.99
CA THR A 157 4.87 2.63 3.76
C THR A 157 5.01 2.09 2.35
N GLY A 158 3.99 2.21 1.48
CA GLY A 158 4.08 1.88 0.05
C GLY A 158 4.25 0.40 -0.29
N ASP A 159 4.05 -0.48 0.69
CA ASP A 159 4.42 -1.90 0.73
C ASP A 159 3.24 -2.83 1.09
N LEU A 160 2.01 -2.38 0.86
CA LEU A 160 0.75 -3.11 1.11
C LEU A 160 0.61 -3.66 2.55
N PHE A 161 1.20 -3.01 3.55
CA PHE A 161 1.22 -3.43 4.97
C PHE A 161 1.98 -4.74 5.25
N VAL A 162 2.70 -5.30 4.28
CA VAL A 162 3.44 -6.58 4.45
C VAL A 162 4.96 -6.41 4.44
N GLY A 163 5.47 -5.21 4.11
CA GLY A 163 6.90 -4.96 3.98
C GLY A 163 7.66 -4.90 5.30
N ASN A 164 8.90 -5.42 5.26
CA ASN A 164 9.87 -5.34 6.35
C ASN A 164 11.30 -5.25 5.78
N LYS A 165 11.59 -4.14 5.10
CA LYS A 165 12.78 -3.98 4.26
C LYS A 165 13.23 -2.52 4.18
N TYR A 166 14.55 -2.31 4.19
CA TYR A 166 15.14 -1.02 3.84
C TYR A 166 15.64 -1.03 2.40
N LEU A 167 15.33 0.04 1.65
CA LEU A 167 15.92 0.35 0.36
C LEU A 167 16.89 1.51 0.54
N GLU A 168 18.16 1.27 0.21
CA GLU A 168 19.19 2.31 0.17
C GLU A 168 18.78 3.48 -0.75
N PRO A 169 19.23 4.72 -0.46
CA PRO A 169 18.94 5.88 -1.29
C PRO A 169 19.26 5.63 -2.78
N TYR A 170 18.28 5.89 -3.63
CA TYR A 170 18.37 5.68 -5.07
C TYR A 170 17.86 6.87 -5.85
N GLU A 171 18.56 7.21 -6.92
CA GLU A 171 18.13 8.17 -7.93
C GLU A 171 18.31 7.53 -9.31
N SER A 172 17.22 7.47 -10.06
CA SER A 172 17.15 6.89 -11.39
C SER A 172 17.34 7.91 -12.51
N VAL A 173 17.43 7.41 -13.74
CA VAL A 173 17.43 8.24 -14.95
C VAL A 173 16.09 8.95 -15.18
N TYR A 174 14.98 8.45 -14.63
CA TYR A 174 13.66 9.07 -14.77
C TYR A 174 13.61 10.38 -13.99
N ASN A 175 14.18 10.41 -12.78
CA ASN A 175 14.24 11.61 -11.94
C ASN A 175 14.97 12.78 -12.62
N GLN A 176 15.96 12.50 -13.47
CA GLN A 176 16.74 13.52 -14.19
C GLN A 176 15.95 14.24 -15.29
N ALA A 177 14.88 13.63 -15.81
CA ALA A 177 14.04 14.21 -16.85
C ALA A 177 12.81 14.95 -16.31
N LEU A 178 12.46 14.70 -15.04
CA LEU A 178 11.47 15.48 -14.31
C LEU A 178 12.02 16.89 -13.98
N GLY A 179 11.12 17.86 -13.82
CA GLY A 179 11.49 19.27 -13.69
C GLY A 179 11.90 19.70 -12.27
N ASN A 180 11.57 18.89 -11.27
CA ASN A 180 11.50 19.25 -9.86
C ASN A 180 12.84 18.96 -9.15
N LYS A 181 13.91 19.60 -9.64
CA LYS A 181 15.30 19.36 -9.24
C LYS A 181 15.58 19.51 -7.73
N GLN A 182 14.76 20.24 -7.00
CA GLN A 182 14.87 20.38 -5.55
C GLN A 182 14.66 19.05 -4.79
N CYS A 183 13.96 18.09 -5.39
CA CYS A 183 13.81 16.73 -4.87
C CYS A 183 15.04 15.83 -5.09
N MET A 184 16.02 16.29 -5.88
CA MET A 184 17.27 15.55 -6.15
C MET A 184 18.31 15.84 -5.07
N GLY A 185 19.24 14.90 -4.84
CA GLY A 185 20.33 15.02 -3.89
C GLY A 185 19.91 14.87 -2.42
N GLN A 186 18.65 14.51 -2.14
CA GLN A 186 18.11 14.41 -0.77
C GLN A 186 18.62 13.18 -0.02
N ASN A 187 19.17 12.18 -0.73
CA ASN A 187 19.80 10.98 -0.15
C ASN A 187 18.93 10.25 0.88
N GLN A 188 17.62 10.18 0.64
CA GLN A 188 16.69 9.41 1.47
C GLN A 188 16.51 7.99 0.91
N GLY A 189 16.60 7.00 1.81
CA GLY A 189 16.21 5.63 1.54
C GLY A 189 14.75 5.38 1.96
N MET A 190 14.18 4.25 1.54
CA MET A 190 12.80 3.89 1.83
C MET A 190 12.71 2.77 2.87
N TYR A 191 11.90 2.96 3.91
CA TYR A 191 11.55 1.98 4.93
C TYR A 191 10.20 1.35 4.60
N MET A 192 10.22 0.16 3.99
CA MET A 192 9.06 -0.71 3.88
C MET A 192 8.84 -1.34 5.26
N ASN A 193 7.97 -0.72 6.05
CA ASN A 193 7.77 -1.02 7.47
C ASN A 193 6.33 -1.42 7.80
N GLY A 194 5.52 -1.71 6.78
CA GLY A 194 4.10 -2.04 6.90
C GLY A 194 3.83 -3.20 7.85
N TYR A 195 4.71 -4.21 7.87
CA TYR A 195 4.62 -5.34 8.81
C TYR A 195 4.77 -4.89 10.27
N ASN A 196 5.81 -4.11 10.59
CA ASN A 196 6.08 -3.68 11.97
C ASN A 196 4.99 -2.72 12.47
N ASN A 197 4.50 -1.83 11.60
CA ASN A 197 3.36 -0.95 11.87
C ASN A 197 2.08 -1.77 12.18
N THR A 198 1.73 -2.72 11.30
CA THR A 198 0.54 -3.57 11.47
C THR A 198 0.64 -4.43 12.74
N MET A 199 1.79 -5.06 12.96
CA MET A 199 2.06 -5.90 14.12
C MET A 199 1.91 -5.12 15.44
N ALA A 200 2.33 -3.85 15.49
CA ALA A 200 2.14 -3.01 16.66
C ALA A 200 0.65 -2.73 16.93
N VAL A 201 -0.13 -2.43 15.88
CA VAL A 201 -1.58 -2.20 16.01
C VAL A 201 -2.32 -3.48 16.41
N LEU A 202 -2.01 -4.62 15.78
CA LEU A 202 -2.67 -5.89 16.09
C LEU A 202 -2.40 -6.36 17.53
N LYS A 203 -1.17 -6.18 18.04
CA LYS A 203 -0.85 -6.46 19.45
C LYS A 203 -1.66 -5.59 20.39
N TRP A 204 -1.69 -4.28 20.16
CA TRP A 204 -2.50 -3.37 20.96
C TRP A 204 -4.00 -3.74 20.88
N ALA A 205 -4.51 -4.06 19.69
CA ALA A 205 -5.91 -4.44 19.52
C ALA A 205 -6.26 -5.75 20.26
N LEU A 206 -5.38 -6.75 20.25
CA LEU A 206 -5.58 -8.02 20.97
C LEU A 206 -5.59 -7.80 22.48
N GLU A 207 -4.66 -6.99 23.02
CA GLU A 207 -4.61 -6.68 24.45
C GLU A 207 -5.86 -5.93 24.94
N ASN A 208 -6.47 -5.11 24.08
CA ASN A 208 -7.61 -4.27 24.41
C ASN A 208 -8.97 -4.93 24.13
N TYR A 209 -9.02 -5.83 23.16
CA TYR A 209 -10.20 -6.58 22.70
C TYR A 209 -9.86 -8.08 22.54
N PRO A 210 -9.59 -8.83 23.63
CA PRO A 210 -9.13 -10.22 23.53
C PRO A 210 -10.22 -11.23 23.13
N ASP A 211 -11.49 -10.94 23.48
CA ASP A 211 -12.62 -11.86 23.30
C ASP A 211 -13.86 -11.17 22.66
N PRO A 212 -13.74 -10.62 21.42
CA PRO A 212 -14.88 -10.13 20.66
C PRO A 212 -15.76 -11.29 20.16
N GLU A 213 -17.08 -11.06 20.13
CA GLU A 213 -18.06 -11.97 19.51
C GLU A 213 -18.04 -11.86 17.97
N GLN A 214 -17.56 -10.73 17.44
CA GLN A 214 -17.50 -10.44 16.01
C GLN A 214 -16.29 -9.57 15.65
N ILE A 215 -15.49 -10.03 14.68
CA ILE A 215 -14.34 -9.32 14.12
C ILE A 215 -14.56 -9.15 12.62
N VAL A 216 -14.44 -7.91 12.15
CA VAL A 216 -14.30 -7.57 10.74
C VAL A 216 -12.86 -7.13 10.49
N VAL A 217 -12.19 -7.74 9.53
CA VAL A 217 -10.94 -7.24 8.94
C VAL A 217 -11.31 -6.62 7.62
N GLY A 218 -11.04 -5.34 7.42
CA GLY A 218 -11.43 -4.66 6.19
C GLY A 218 -10.43 -3.63 5.74
N GLY A 219 -10.61 -3.10 4.54
CA GLY A 219 -9.83 -1.98 4.06
C GLY A 219 -10.23 -1.58 2.66
N TYR A 220 -9.62 -0.51 2.18
CA TYR A 220 -9.86 0.03 0.84
C TYR A 220 -8.58 0.15 0.02
N SER A 221 -8.65 -0.03 -1.31
CA SER A 221 -7.49 0.10 -2.20
C SER A 221 -6.33 -0.81 -1.75
N ALA A 222 -5.11 -0.28 -1.56
CA ALA A 222 -3.98 -1.01 -0.95
C ALA A 222 -4.34 -1.69 0.40
N GLY A 223 -5.21 -1.07 1.20
CA GLY A 223 -5.69 -1.62 2.47
C GLY A 223 -6.69 -2.77 2.29
N SER A 224 -7.42 -2.85 1.18
CA SER A 224 -8.29 -4.01 0.94
C SER A 224 -7.45 -5.25 0.69
N LEU A 225 -6.37 -5.16 -0.09
CA LEU A 225 -5.36 -6.21 -0.24
C LEU A 225 -4.75 -6.60 1.12
N ALA A 226 -4.41 -5.63 1.96
CA ALA A 226 -3.91 -5.91 3.31
C ALA A 226 -4.92 -6.68 4.16
N ALA A 227 -6.21 -6.36 4.09
CA ALA A 227 -7.26 -7.12 4.78
C ALA A 227 -7.36 -8.57 4.30
N GLN A 228 -7.10 -8.85 3.01
CA GLN A 228 -7.01 -10.22 2.49
C GLN A 228 -5.75 -10.92 3.04
N MET A 229 -4.58 -10.27 2.94
CA MET A 229 -3.27 -10.82 3.32
C MET A 229 -3.15 -11.10 4.83
N TRP A 230 -3.72 -10.24 5.67
CA TRP A 230 -3.68 -10.39 7.14
C TRP A 230 -4.84 -11.22 7.70
N SER A 231 -5.76 -11.72 6.86
CA SER A 231 -6.96 -12.45 7.30
C SER A 231 -6.66 -13.69 8.15
N ALA A 232 -5.77 -14.57 7.69
CA ALA A 232 -5.37 -15.77 8.42
C ALA A 232 -4.67 -15.42 9.74
N TYR A 233 -3.72 -14.47 9.73
CA TYR A 233 -3.03 -14.02 10.93
C TYR A 233 -4.00 -13.52 12.01
N VAL A 234 -5.00 -12.70 11.64
CA VAL A 234 -6.02 -12.22 12.59
C VAL A 234 -6.90 -13.37 13.08
N ALA A 235 -7.35 -14.27 12.19
CA ALA A 235 -8.16 -15.41 12.58
C ALA A 235 -7.44 -16.34 13.59
N ASN A 236 -6.15 -16.62 13.34
CA ASN A 236 -5.27 -17.36 14.24
C ASN A 236 -5.07 -16.63 15.57
N THR A 237 -4.73 -15.35 15.52
CA THR A 237 -4.41 -14.51 16.69
C THR A 237 -5.57 -14.38 17.67
N TRP A 238 -6.81 -14.30 17.17
CA TRP A 238 -8.03 -14.27 17.99
C TRP A 238 -8.66 -15.65 18.21
N GLU A 239 -8.02 -16.73 17.74
CA GLU A 239 -8.49 -18.12 17.86
C GLU A 239 -9.91 -18.35 17.31
N VAL A 240 -10.27 -17.63 16.25
CA VAL A 240 -11.63 -17.47 15.68
C VAL A 240 -12.42 -18.76 15.60
N GLU A 241 -11.83 -19.80 14.98
CA GLU A 241 -12.48 -21.10 14.77
C GLU A 241 -12.80 -21.80 16.11
N SER A 242 -11.88 -21.73 17.08
CA SER A 242 -12.05 -22.40 18.38
C SER A 242 -13.04 -21.66 19.30
N LYS A 243 -13.08 -20.32 19.22
CA LYS A 243 -14.01 -19.47 19.98
C LYS A 243 -15.38 -19.33 19.30
N SER A 244 -15.51 -19.78 18.04
CA SER A 244 -16.68 -19.54 17.19
C SER A 244 -17.03 -18.05 17.03
N THR A 245 -16.00 -17.18 17.08
CA THR A 245 -16.13 -15.74 16.82
C THR A 245 -16.59 -15.52 15.38
N LYS A 246 -17.56 -14.63 15.16
CA LYS A 246 -17.97 -14.29 13.79
C LYS A 246 -16.82 -13.56 13.10
N PHE A 247 -16.30 -14.13 12.01
CA PHE A 247 -15.19 -13.55 11.26
C PHE A 247 -15.61 -13.15 9.85
N GLN A 248 -15.15 -11.97 9.44
CA GLN A 248 -15.63 -11.24 8.28
C GLN A 248 -14.46 -10.50 7.63
N VAL A 249 -14.33 -10.62 6.31
CA VAL A 249 -13.30 -9.89 5.54
C VAL A 249 -13.95 -8.98 4.51
N LEU A 250 -13.61 -7.69 4.54
CA LEU A 250 -14.25 -6.63 3.74
C LEU A 250 -13.23 -5.94 2.84
N ALA A 251 -13.27 -6.23 1.54
CA ALA A 251 -12.39 -5.62 0.54
C ALA A 251 -13.15 -4.57 -0.29
N ASP A 252 -12.75 -3.29 -0.19
CA ASP A 252 -13.26 -2.21 -1.04
C ASP A 252 -12.23 -1.82 -2.10
N SER A 253 -12.61 -1.95 -3.37
CA SER A 253 -11.90 -1.47 -4.55
C SER A 253 -10.47 -2.03 -4.69
N TYR A 254 -10.28 -3.30 -4.34
CA TYR A 254 -9.18 -4.12 -4.86
C TYR A 254 -9.40 -5.62 -4.61
N VAL A 255 -9.62 -6.37 -5.69
CA VAL A 255 -9.69 -7.85 -5.68
C VAL A 255 -8.32 -8.51 -5.91
N GLY A 256 -7.46 -7.89 -6.71
CA GLY A 256 -6.11 -8.36 -7.05
C GLY A 256 -5.86 -8.59 -8.54
N VAL A 257 -6.54 -7.88 -9.45
CA VAL A 257 -6.24 -7.97 -10.89
C VAL A 257 -4.80 -7.50 -11.16
N PHE A 258 -3.95 -8.40 -11.64
CA PHE A 258 -2.51 -8.22 -11.75
C PHE A 258 -1.98 -8.80 -13.09
N PRO A 259 -0.90 -8.26 -13.69
CA PRO A 259 -0.34 -8.78 -14.95
C PRO A 259 0.50 -10.06 -14.73
N GLU A 260 -0.13 -11.09 -14.17
CA GLU A 260 0.48 -12.39 -13.76
C GLU A 260 1.29 -13.05 -14.88
N TYR A 261 0.86 -12.87 -16.15
CA TYR A 261 1.56 -13.40 -17.32
C TYR A 261 2.97 -12.83 -17.55
N LYS A 262 3.28 -11.69 -16.94
CA LYS A 262 4.61 -11.06 -17.01
C LYS A 262 5.40 -11.30 -15.72
N THR A 263 4.77 -11.03 -14.57
CA THR A 263 5.37 -11.15 -13.24
C THR A 263 4.29 -11.66 -12.30
N PRO A 264 4.49 -12.81 -11.63
CA PRO A 264 3.57 -13.28 -10.61
C PRO A 264 3.45 -12.29 -9.45
N ALA A 265 2.26 -12.13 -8.88
CA ALA A 265 2.02 -11.17 -7.79
C ALA A 265 2.89 -11.40 -6.56
N SER A 266 3.27 -12.65 -6.29
CA SER A 266 4.28 -12.99 -5.28
C SER A 266 5.61 -12.26 -5.46
N GLY A 267 6.04 -11.96 -6.69
CA GLY A 267 7.26 -11.18 -6.94
C GLY A 267 7.21 -9.78 -6.30
N LEU A 268 6.02 -9.18 -6.18
CA LEU A 268 5.82 -7.91 -5.49
C LEU A 268 5.91 -8.07 -3.96
N ILE A 269 5.28 -9.11 -3.42
CA ILE A 269 5.33 -9.45 -1.98
C ILE A 269 6.76 -9.80 -1.54
N ASN A 270 7.49 -10.58 -2.35
CA ASN A 270 8.90 -10.90 -2.15
C ASN A 270 9.78 -9.65 -2.25
N TYR A 271 9.49 -8.75 -3.19
CA TYR A 271 10.17 -7.46 -3.29
C TYR A 271 10.01 -6.60 -2.04
N TYR A 272 8.87 -6.65 -1.34
CA TYR A 272 8.69 -6.00 -0.03
C TYR A 272 9.33 -6.76 1.15
N GLY A 273 9.68 -8.03 0.96
CA GLY A 273 10.13 -8.93 2.03
C GLY A 273 8.99 -9.55 2.85
N GLY A 274 7.76 -9.58 2.32
CA GLY A 274 6.55 -9.98 3.05
C GLY A 274 6.21 -11.48 3.04
N CYS A 275 6.82 -12.29 2.18
CA CYS A 275 6.41 -13.69 1.94
C CYS A 275 6.44 -14.60 3.20
N GLY A 276 7.27 -14.31 4.19
CA GLY A 276 7.34 -15.06 5.45
C GLY A 276 6.67 -14.40 6.65
N LEU A 277 5.82 -13.38 6.45
CA LEU A 277 5.40 -12.45 7.51
C LEU A 277 3.87 -12.37 7.75
N VAL A 278 3.07 -13.09 6.96
CA VAL A 278 1.61 -12.91 6.85
C VAL A 278 0.82 -14.22 7.02
N ASP A 279 1.34 -15.14 7.84
CA ASP A 279 0.74 -16.47 8.09
C ASP A 279 0.43 -17.31 6.84
N PHE A 280 1.19 -17.12 5.75
CA PHE A 280 1.19 -18.08 4.65
C PHE A 280 1.68 -19.45 5.15
N PRO A 281 1.00 -20.56 4.79
CA PRO A 281 1.53 -21.90 5.03
C PRO A 281 2.93 -22.07 4.40
N ASP A 282 3.82 -22.84 5.04
CA ASP A 282 5.24 -23.02 4.64
C ASP A 282 5.44 -23.22 3.11
N ALA A 283 4.55 -23.98 2.47
CA ALA A 283 4.59 -24.23 1.03
C ALA A 283 4.29 -22.97 0.21
N MET A 284 3.28 -22.18 0.60
CA MET A 284 2.94 -20.92 -0.06
C MET A 284 3.99 -19.85 0.19
N ALA A 285 4.56 -19.78 1.41
CA ALA A 285 5.68 -18.90 1.70
C ALA A 285 6.87 -19.19 0.75
N ALA A 286 7.20 -20.47 0.53
CA ALA A 286 8.25 -20.88 -0.40
C ALA A 286 7.92 -20.58 -1.87
N GLU A 287 6.67 -20.75 -2.32
CA GLU A 287 6.21 -20.38 -3.68
C GLU A 287 6.16 -18.85 -3.89
N CYS A 288 5.96 -18.09 -2.81
CA CYS A 288 6.02 -16.64 -2.79
C CYS A 288 7.47 -16.14 -2.89
N GLU A 289 8.39 -16.68 -2.08
CA GLU A 289 9.83 -16.38 -2.15
C GLU A 289 10.46 -16.80 -3.49
N ALA A 290 9.91 -17.83 -4.14
CA ALA A 290 10.30 -18.26 -5.48
C ALA A 290 9.74 -17.35 -6.61
N GLU A 291 8.90 -16.37 -6.28
CA GLU A 291 8.22 -15.45 -7.22
C GLU A 291 7.34 -16.21 -8.24
N THR A 292 6.69 -17.30 -7.80
CA THR A 292 5.87 -18.17 -8.66
C THR A 292 4.39 -18.16 -8.35
N ALA A 293 3.97 -17.85 -7.11
CA ALA A 293 2.56 -17.84 -6.73
C ALA A 293 1.80 -16.63 -7.30
N THR A 294 0.59 -16.89 -7.79
CA THR A 294 -0.40 -15.89 -8.22
C THR A 294 -1.17 -15.32 -7.03
N VAL A 295 -1.91 -14.22 -7.24
CA VAL A 295 -2.89 -13.69 -6.28
C VAL A 295 -3.88 -14.78 -5.84
N ILE A 296 -4.41 -15.55 -6.80
CA ILE A 296 -5.42 -16.58 -6.50
C ILE A 296 -4.83 -17.62 -5.53
N GLU A 297 -3.63 -18.14 -5.80
CA GLU A 297 -2.99 -19.14 -4.95
C GLU A 297 -2.65 -18.58 -3.56
N MET A 298 -2.09 -17.37 -3.49
CA MET A 298 -1.79 -16.70 -2.22
C MET A 298 -3.05 -16.50 -1.37
N ILE A 299 -4.09 -15.85 -1.89
CA ILE A 299 -5.28 -15.52 -1.11
C ILE A 299 -6.13 -16.76 -0.79
N THR A 300 -6.25 -17.73 -1.71
CA THR A 300 -6.95 -18.99 -1.38
C THR A 300 -6.22 -19.80 -0.31
N SER A 301 -4.88 -19.73 -0.22
CA SER A 301 -4.15 -20.35 0.91
C SER A 301 -4.57 -19.76 2.26
N LEU A 302 -4.69 -18.43 2.36
CA LEU A 302 -5.10 -17.73 3.58
C LEU A 302 -6.58 -17.96 3.91
N MET A 303 -7.45 -18.02 2.89
CA MET A 303 -8.87 -18.37 3.08
C MET A 303 -9.04 -19.77 3.70
N ASN A 304 -8.18 -20.73 3.37
CA ASN A 304 -8.26 -22.09 3.92
C ASN A 304 -7.89 -22.17 5.40
N GLU A 305 -7.12 -21.22 5.94
CA GLU A 305 -6.78 -21.14 7.37
C GLU A 305 -7.94 -20.59 8.22
N ALA A 306 -8.91 -19.89 7.62
CA ALA A 306 -10.08 -19.30 8.29
C ALA A 306 -11.42 -19.75 7.65
N PRO A 307 -11.74 -21.06 7.63
CA PRO A 307 -12.87 -21.62 6.88
C PRO A 307 -14.26 -21.13 7.33
N SER A 308 -14.41 -20.58 8.53
CA SER A 308 -15.68 -19.98 8.99
C SER A 308 -15.98 -18.61 8.37
N ALA A 309 -14.96 -17.93 7.80
CA ALA A 309 -15.03 -16.55 7.34
C ALA A 309 -16.19 -16.29 6.36
N LYS A 310 -16.63 -15.04 6.29
CA LYS A 310 -17.44 -14.51 5.17
C LYS A 310 -16.70 -13.36 4.54
N TRP A 311 -16.65 -13.34 3.22
CA TRP A 311 -15.94 -12.32 2.47
C TRP A 311 -16.95 -11.44 1.73
N LEU A 312 -16.69 -10.13 1.66
CA LEU A 312 -17.43 -9.17 0.87
C LEU A 312 -16.44 -8.34 0.06
N PHE A 313 -16.55 -8.42 -1.26
CA PHE A 313 -15.81 -7.58 -2.20
C PHE A 313 -16.75 -6.52 -2.77
N ILE A 314 -16.35 -5.26 -2.69
CA ILE A 314 -17.03 -4.09 -3.25
C ILE A 314 -16.12 -3.54 -4.33
N ASP A 315 -16.49 -3.63 -5.61
CA ASP A 315 -15.61 -3.24 -6.71
C ASP A 315 -16.35 -2.52 -7.83
N SER A 316 -15.74 -1.45 -8.33
CA SER A 316 -16.18 -0.78 -9.56
C SER A 316 -15.74 -1.59 -10.78
N ILE A 317 -16.66 -1.97 -11.66
CA ILE A 317 -16.35 -2.86 -12.80
C ILE A 317 -15.35 -2.27 -13.80
N SER A 318 -15.06 -0.97 -13.74
CA SER A 318 -14.09 -0.32 -14.62
C SER A 318 -13.04 0.51 -13.87
N ASP A 319 -12.84 0.24 -12.57
CA ASP A 319 -11.96 0.97 -11.63
C ASP A 319 -10.69 1.52 -12.27
N HIS A 320 -10.65 2.84 -12.41
CA HIS A 320 -9.57 3.54 -13.09
C HIS A 320 -8.22 3.39 -12.35
N THR A 321 -8.23 3.25 -11.03
CA THR A 321 -7.00 3.16 -10.23
C THR A 321 -6.42 1.75 -10.25
N GLN A 322 -7.25 0.70 -10.13
CA GLN A 322 -6.80 -0.68 -10.28
C GLN A 322 -6.19 -0.90 -11.68
N ARG A 323 -6.87 -0.43 -12.73
CA ARG A 323 -6.39 -0.50 -14.12
C ARG A 323 -5.11 0.31 -14.35
N ARG A 324 -4.96 1.46 -13.67
CA ARG A 324 -3.69 2.23 -13.68
C ARG A 324 -2.56 1.53 -12.93
N PHE A 325 -2.85 0.83 -11.84
CA PHE A 325 -1.84 0.06 -11.11
C PHE A 325 -1.39 -1.18 -11.90
N TYR A 326 -2.30 -1.83 -12.61
CA TYR A 326 -1.97 -2.90 -13.55
C TYR A 326 -0.92 -2.45 -14.57
N GLU A 327 -1.10 -1.28 -15.20
CA GLU A 327 -0.10 -0.70 -16.12
C GLU A 327 1.22 -0.32 -15.42
N LEU A 328 1.15 0.15 -14.16
CA LEU A 328 2.35 0.48 -13.37
C LEU A 328 3.22 -0.78 -13.13
N VAL A 329 2.61 -1.91 -12.81
CA VAL A 329 3.31 -3.21 -12.71
C VAL A 329 3.79 -3.68 -14.09
N LEU A 330 2.93 -3.58 -15.11
CA LEU A 330 3.19 -4.10 -16.45
C LEU A 330 4.31 -3.34 -17.17
N LEU A 331 4.43 -2.03 -16.97
CA LEU A 331 5.36 -1.16 -17.71
C LEU A 331 6.43 -0.50 -16.83
N GLY A 332 6.27 -0.53 -15.51
CA GLY A 332 7.07 0.28 -14.58
C GLY A 332 6.83 1.78 -14.78
N ILE A 333 7.62 2.62 -14.08
CA ILE A 333 7.53 4.08 -14.24
C ILE A 333 7.85 4.55 -15.67
N ALA A 334 8.52 3.73 -16.48
CA ALA A 334 8.83 4.01 -17.89
C ALA A 334 7.57 4.14 -18.77
N GLY A 335 6.45 3.53 -18.38
CA GLY A 335 5.16 3.66 -19.07
C GLY A 335 4.39 4.93 -18.72
N TYR A 336 4.85 5.73 -17.75
CA TYR A 336 4.11 6.90 -17.27
C TYR A 336 4.29 8.11 -18.21
N PRO A 337 3.21 8.82 -18.61
CA PRO A 337 1.81 8.62 -18.21
C PRO A 337 1.16 7.52 -19.05
N PHE A 338 0.39 6.63 -18.41
CA PHE A 338 -0.27 5.52 -19.09
C PHE A 338 -1.40 6.05 -19.98
N THR A 339 -1.15 6.12 -21.29
CA THR A 339 -2.12 6.62 -22.30
C THR A 339 -3.11 5.55 -22.75
N THR A 340 -2.90 4.31 -22.37
CA THR A 340 -3.81 3.18 -22.56
C THR A 340 -3.74 2.37 -21.28
N LEU A 341 -4.90 2.10 -20.69
CA LEU A 341 -5.07 1.19 -19.57
C LEU A 341 -5.69 -0.10 -20.09
N LEU A 342 -5.49 -1.21 -19.37
CA LEU A 342 -6.27 -2.44 -19.49
C LEU A 342 -7.75 -2.12 -19.80
N PRO A 343 -8.36 -2.67 -20.87
CA PRO A 343 -9.76 -2.45 -21.19
C PRO A 343 -10.68 -2.77 -20.02
N ALA A 344 -11.78 -2.03 -19.87
CA ALA A 344 -12.67 -2.17 -18.72
C ALA A 344 -13.36 -3.56 -18.68
N ASP A 345 -13.72 -4.08 -19.86
CA ASP A 345 -14.27 -5.41 -20.05
C ASP A 345 -13.25 -6.53 -19.75
N GLU A 346 -11.99 -6.35 -20.15
CA GLU A 346 -10.90 -7.28 -19.80
C GLU A 346 -10.59 -7.26 -18.29
N PHE A 347 -10.53 -6.07 -17.69
CA PHE A 347 -10.39 -5.89 -16.25
C PHE A 347 -11.53 -6.56 -15.46
N TYR A 348 -12.79 -6.33 -15.85
CA TYR A 348 -13.94 -6.94 -15.20
C TYR A 348 -13.98 -8.46 -15.38
N GLY A 349 -13.57 -8.97 -16.54
CA GLY A 349 -13.38 -10.39 -16.79
C GLY A 349 -12.39 -11.02 -15.79
N ASN A 350 -11.17 -10.47 -15.71
CA ASN A 350 -10.13 -10.95 -14.81
C ASN A 350 -10.57 -10.89 -13.33
N MET A 351 -11.24 -9.81 -12.92
CA MET A 351 -11.83 -9.67 -11.58
C MET A 351 -12.89 -10.74 -11.31
N THR A 352 -13.74 -11.04 -12.29
CA THR A 352 -14.75 -12.09 -12.17
C THR A 352 -14.12 -13.47 -12.01
N GLU A 353 -13.07 -13.79 -12.78
CA GLU A 353 -12.34 -15.06 -12.67
C GLU A 353 -11.69 -15.25 -11.29
N ILE A 354 -11.10 -14.19 -10.71
CA ILE A 354 -10.54 -14.25 -9.35
C ILE A 354 -11.63 -14.50 -8.30
N LEU A 355 -12.74 -13.75 -8.35
CA LEU A 355 -13.84 -13.91 -7.40
C LEU A 355 -14.55 -15.26 -7.57
N ASP A 356 -14.62 -15.82 -8.78
CA ASP A 356 -15.08 -17.17 -9.04
C ASP A 356 -14.18 -18.21 -8.38
N ALA A 357 -12.86 -18.08 -8.51
CA ALA A 357 -11.90 -18.96 -7.84
C ALA A 357 -12.04 -18.92 -6.30
N TYR A 358 -12.19 -17.73 -5.70
CA TYR A 358 -12.45 -17.59 -4.27
C TYR A 358 -13.78 -18.23 -3.84
N SER A 359 -14.82 -18.13 -4.68
CA SER A 359 -16.14 -18.71 -4.42
C SER A 359 -16.17 -20.24 -4.44
N LEU A 360 -15.11 -20.90 -4.93
CA LEU A 360 -14.96 -22.37 -4.87
C LEU A 360 -14.52 -22.88 -3.49
N VAL A 361 -13.85 -22.04 -2.70
CA VAL A 361 -13.29 -22.40 -1.38
C VAL A 361 -13.97 -21.68 -0.22
N MET A 362 -14.60 -20.53 -0.48
CA MET A 362 -15.09 -19.62 0.56
C MET A 362 -16.47 -19.05 0.22
N ASN A 363 -17.20 -18.61 1.23
CA ASN A 363 -18.44 -17.87 1.04
C ASN A 363 -18.13 -16.39 0.76
N VAL A 364 -18.32 -16.02 -0.51
CA VAL A 364 -18.00 -14.70 -1.08
C VAL A 364 -19.28 -13.98 -1.51
N THR A 365 -19.57 -12.85 -0.88
CA THR A 365 -20.51 -11.85 -1.41
C THR A 365 -19.76 -10.88 -2.34
N ARG A 366 -20.39 -10.50 -3.44
CA ARG A 366 -19.85 -9.52 -4.41
C ARG A 366 -20.81 -8.35 -4.50
N PHE A 367 -20.27 -7.14 -4.57
CA PHE A 367 -21.01 -5.90 -4.78
C PHE A 367 -20.33 -5.13 -5.92
N ASN A 368 -20.73 -5.45 -7.14
CA ASN A 368 -20.14 -4.90 -8.36
C ASN A 368 -20.90 -3.64 -8.77
N ILE A 369 -20.21 -2.54 -9.06
CA ILE A 369 -20.82 -1.23 -9.36
C ILE A 369 -20.45 -0.78 -10.77
N ASP A 370 -21.43 -0.30 -11.57
CA ASP A 370 -21.19 0.27 -12.90
C ASP A 370 -20.55 1.66 -12.80
N SER A 371 -19.23 1.68 -12.60
CA SER A 371 -18.43 2.89 -12.36
C SER A 371 -16.96 2.68 -12.70
N ASP A 372 -16.22 3.78 -12.85
CA ASP A 372 -14.74 3.83 -12.87
C ASP A 372 -14.14 4.41 -11.57
N GLN A 373 -14.99 4.82 -10.62
CA GLN A 373 -14.61 5.32 -9.29
C GLN A 373 -13.77 4.29 -8.54
N HIS A 374 -12.84 4.77 -7.73
CA HIS A 374 -12.07 3.97 -6.80
C HIS A 374 -12.45 4.34 -5.36
N VAL A 375 -12.74 3.33 -4.54
CA VAL A 375 -13.19 3.43 -3.13
C VAL A 375 -14.64 3.90 -2.97
N TRP A 376 -15.37 3.24 -2.08
CA TRP A 376 -16.78 3.54 -1.77
C TRP A 376 -17.02 3.79 -0.28
N LEU A 377 -16.34 3.08 0.62
CA LEU A 377 -16.60 3.11 2.07
C LEU A 377 -16.11 4.39 2.79
N THR A 378 -15.34 5.25 2.12
CA THR A 378 -14.82 6.50 2.69
C THR A 378 -15.74 7.71 2.50
N GLY A 379 -16.75 7.62 1.61
CA GLY A 379 -17.74 8.68 1.39
C GLY A 379 -18.89 8.60 2.39
N ASN A 380 -19.39 9.73 2.89
CA ASN A 380 -20.54 9.75 3.83
C ASN A 380 -21.85 9.24 3.20
N ASP A 381 -21.88 9.07 1.89
CA ASP A 381 -22.95 8.56 1.05
C ASP A 381 -22.79 7.08 0.67
N TYR A 382 -21.76 6.38 1.19
CA TYR A 382 -21.43 4.99 0.83
C TYR A 382 -22.64 4.04 0.82
N SER A 383 -23.56 4.22 1.78
CA SER A 383 -24.74 3.35 1.96
C SER A 383 -25.72 3.42 0.79
N SER A 384 -25.65 4.47 -0.03
CA SER A 384 -26.52 4.74 -1.18
C SER A 384 -25.95 4.28 -2.53
N ALA A 385 -24.72 3.76 -2.57
CA ALA A 385 -24.19 3.12 -3.78
C ALA A 385 -25.08 1.92 -4.18
N GLU A 386 -25.37 1.79 -5.47
CA GLU A 386 -26.17 0.69 -6.05
C GLU A 386 -25.24 -0.27 -6.82
N ASP A 387 -25.45 -1.59 -6.68
CA ASP A 387 -24.79 -2.59 -7.53
C ASP A 387 -25.49 -2.76 -8.89
N LEU A 388 -24.94 -3.65 -9.73
CA LEU A 388 -25.51 -4.01 -11.04
C LEU A 388 -26.94 -4.56 -10.98
N GLU A 389 -27.41 -5.01 -9.82
CA GLU A 389 -28.78 -5.53 -9.61
C GLU A 389 -29.72 -4.49 -8.97
N GLY A 390 -29.21 -3.30 -8.63
CA GLY A 390 -29.94 -2.21 -7.98
C GLY A 390 -30.10 -2.38 -6.47
N ALA A 391 -29.27 -3.21 -5.82
CA ALA A 391 -29.24 -3.32 -4.37
C ALA A 391 -28.32 -2.26 -3.76
N TYR A 392 -28.77 -1.63 -2.67
CA TYR A 392 -28.00 -0.62 -1.94
C TYR A 392 -26.90 -1.22 -1.06
N LEU A 393 -25.69 -0.66 -1.13
CA LEU A 393 -24.53 -1.11 -0.36
C LEU A 393 -24.80 -1.12 1.15
N GLY A 394 -25.55 -0.14 1.67
CA GLY A 394 -25.94 -0.11 3.08
C GLY A 394 -26.79 -1.32 3.50
N ASN A 395 -27.67 -1.81 2.62
CA ASN A 395 -28.50 -2.99 2.88
C ASN A 395 -27.67 -4.28 2.82
N ILE A 396 -26.77 -4.38 1.83
CA ILE A 396 -25.86 -5.53 1.68
C ILE A 396 -24.91 -5.63 2.87
N LEU A 397 -24.27 -4.52 3.28
CA LEU A 397 -23.43 -4.46 4.47
C LEU A 397 -24.22 -4.81 5.74
N SER A 398 -25.41 -4.24 5.94
CA SER A 398 -26.24 -4.54 7.11
C SER A 398 -26.60 -6.03 7.18
N SER A 399 -27.04 -6.63 6.07
CA SER A 399 -27.37 -8.07 6.00
C SER A 399 -26.14 -8.96 6.19
N TRP A 400 -24.99 -8.57 5.64
CA TRP A 400 -23.73 -9.31 5.76
C TRP A 400 -23.18 -9.25 7.18
N LEU A 401 -23.16 -8.08 7.81
CA LEU A 401 -22.75 -7.92 9.21
C LEU A 401 -23.70 -8.66 10.18
N ALA A 402 -24.99 -8.73 9.86
CA ALA A 402 -25.98 -9.37 10.72
C ALA A 402 -26.02 -10.91 10.66
N TYR A 403 -25.24 -11.58 9.80
CA TYR A 403 -25.38 -13.03 9.59
C TYR A 403 -25.33 -13.83 10.89
N SER A 404 -26.18 -14.85 11.00
CA SER A 404 -26.08 -15.87 12.04
C SER A 404 -25.22 -17.03 11.57
N THR A 405 -24.28 -17.48 12.40
CA THR A 405 -23.69 -18.81 12.26
C THR A 405 -24.81 -19.85 12.39
N PRO A 406 -24.93 -20.84 11.49
CA PRO A 406 -25.83 -21.96 11.70
C PRO A 406 -25.44 -22.69 12.98
N GLU A 407 -26.38 -22.83 13.90
CA GLU A 407 -26.18 -23.59 15.14
C GLU A 407 -25.74 -25.02 14.78
N ALA A 408 -24.66 -25.50 15.41
CA ALA A 408 -24.03 -26.77 15.07
C ALA A 408 -24.97 -27.95 15.40
N THR A 409 -25.82 -28.29 14.43
CA THR A 409 -26.80 -29.37 14.57
C THR A 409 -26.07 -30.70 14.52
N THR A 410 -25.91 -31.32 15.70
CA THR A 410 -25.47 -32.72 15.85
C THR A 410 -26.51 -33.67 15.24
N ALA A 411 -26.46 -33.81 13.92
CA ALA A 411 -27.29 -34.70 13.12
C ALA A 411 -26.40 -35.70 12.37
N THR A 412 -26.13 -36.84 13.01
CA THR A 412 -25.37 -37.95 12.44
C THR A 412 -25.99 -38.44 11.12
N PRO A 413 -25.29 -38.36 9.98
CA PRO A 413 -25.80 -38.91 8.72
C PRO A 413 -25.78 -40.44 8.79
N THR A 414 -26.97 -41.04 8.83
CA THR A 414 -27.13 -42.50 8.72
C THR A 414 -27.45 -42.87 7.28
N SER A 415 -26.94 -44.03 6.86
CA SER A 415 -27.24 -44.79 5.62
C SER A 415 -26.61 -44.32 4.29
N THR A 416 -25.81 -45.24 3.74
CA THR A 416 -25.32 -45.33 2.37
C THR A 416 -26.41 -45.85 1.42
N PRO A 417 -26.42 -45.40 0.16
CA PRO A 417 -26.59 -46.30 -1.00
C PRO A 417 -25.46 -46.05 -2.03
N GLU A 418 -24.57 -47.02 -2.26
CA GLU A 418 -24.70 -48.10 -3.26
C GLU A 418 -24.29 -47.64 -4.67
N ALA A 419 -23.13 -48.13 -5.11
CA ALA A 419 -22.52 -47.75 -6.38
C ALA A 419 -23.11 -48.54 -7.55
N THR A 420 -23.48 -47.86 -8.64
CA THR A 420 -23.90 -48.52 -9.89
C THR A 420 -22.83 -48.35 -10.98
N THR A 421 -22.26 -49.47 -11.41
CA THR A 421 -21.22 -49.54 -12.45
C THR A 421 -21.84 -49.60 -13.84
N VAL A 422 -21.43 -48.75 -14.78
CA VAL A 422 -21.74 -48.94 -16.22
C VAL A 422 -20.55 -48.55 -17.11
N THR A 423 -20.14 -49.47 -17.97
CA THR A 423 -19.22 -49.32 -19.12
C THR A 423 -19.62 -50.45 -20.07
N PRO A 424 -19.95 -50.21 -21.36
CA PRO A 424 -18.95 -50.09 -22.43
C PRO A 424 -19.41 -49.12 -23.57
N ALA A 425 -18.81 -48.98 -24.76
CA ALA A 425 -17.75 -49.73 -25.48
C ALA A 425 -16.96 -48.81 -26.46
N SER A 426 -15.85 -49.32 -27.01
CA SER A 426 -14.97 -48.63 -27.97
C SER A 426 -15.38 -48.80 -29.45
N THR A 427 -15.04 -47.82 -30.30
CA THR A 427 -14.53 -47.88 -31.72
C THR A 427 -14.74 -46.48 -32.37
N THR A 428 -13.95 -45.92 -33.32
CA THR A 428 -12.87 -46.44 -34.19
C THR A 428 -11.87 -45.33 -34.58
N ALA A 429 -10.62 -45.72 -34.90
CA ALA A 429 -9.58 -45.14 -35.79
C ALA A 429 -9.51 -43.63 -36.18
N ALA A 430 -8.27 -43.12 -36.22
CA ALA A 430 -7.85 -41.79 -36.69
C ALA A 430 -7.71 -41.69 -38.24
N PRO A 431 -7.26 -40.55 -38.80
CA PRO A 431 -5.80 -40.39 -38.95
C PRO A 431 -5.21 -39.01 -38.62
N THR A 432 -3.96 -39.09 -38.19
CA THR A 432 -2.93 -38.07 -37.92
C THR A 432 -2.69 -37.02 -39.01
N THR A 433 -2.39 -35.78 -38.60
CA THR A 433 -1.33 -34.95 -39.21
C THR A 433 -0.52 -34.21 -38.15
N LYS A 434 0.82 -34.30 -38.25
CA LYS A 434 1.83 -33.74 -37.33
C LYS A 434 2.56 -32.58 -38.00
N PRO A 435 2.90 -31.51 -37.27
CA PRO A 435 4.16 -30.78 -37.53
C PRO A 435 5.23 -31.12 -36.49
N THR A 436 6.50 -31.13 -36.94
CA THR A 436 7.67 -31.51 -36.11
C THR A 436 8.28 -30.26 -35.46
N PRO A 437 8.73 -30.31 -34.20
CA PRO A 437 9.40 -29.17 -33.56
C PRO A 437 10.78 -28.93 -34.18
N THR A 438 11.14 -27.65 -34.40
CA THR A 438 12.52 -27.27 -34.74
C THR A 438 13.12 -26.50 -33.57
N THR A 439 14.04 -27.16 -32.85
CA THR A 439 14.75 -26.57 -31.72
C THR A 439 15.86 -25.63 -32.21
N ALA A 440 15.87 -24.40 -31.72
CA ALA A 440 17.03 -23.50 -31.84
C ALA A 440 17.34 -22.92 -30.45
N ALA A 441 18.51 -23.28 -29.91
CA ALA A 441 18.95 -22.79 -28.60
C ALA A 441 19.35 -21.31 -28.66
N PRO A 442 18.92 -20.46 -27.71
CA PRO A 442 19.42 -19.09 -27.62
C PRO A 442 20.89 -19.09 -27.20
N LYS A 443 21.75 -18.47 -28.02
CA LYS A 443 23.12 -18.14 -27.58
C LYS A 443 23.05 -16.89 -26.71
N THR A 444 23.55 -16.98 -25.49
CA THR A 444 23.73 -15.82 -24.60
C THR A 444 24.73 -14.82 -25.20
N SER A 445 24.23 -13.69 -25.70
CA SER A 445 25.05 -12.53 -26.06
C SER A 445 24.76 -11.37 -25.11
N LYS A 446 25.81 -10.86 -24.46
CA LYS A 446 25.77 -9.66 -23.63
C LYS A 446 25.28 -8.46 -24.48
N PRO A 447 24.39 -7.58 -23.97
CA PRO A 447 23.92 -6.44 -24.76
C PRO A 447 25.07 -5.53 -25.19
N SER A 448 25.09 -5.16 -26.46
CA SER A 448 26.02 -4.15 -27.00
C SER A 448 25.61 -2.75 -26.52
N THR A 449 26.57 -1.86 -26.27
CA THR A 449 26.34 -0.47 -25.86
C THR A 449 25.33 0.29 -26.73
N THR A 450 25.23 -0.06 -28.02
CA THR A 450 24.25 0.52 -28.95
C THR A 450 22.79 0.25 -28.57
N SER A 451 22.46 -0.88 -27.93
CA SER A 451 21.09 -1.16 -27.48
C SER A 451 20.74 -0.36 -26.22
N GLN A 452 21.71 -0.07 -25.36
CA GLN A 452 21.52 0.80 -24.20
C GLN A 452 21.31 2.25 -24.63
N GLN A 453 22.03 2.74 -25.65
CA GLN A 453 21.78 4.07 -26.21
C GLN A 453 20.40 4.18 -26.88
N ALA A 454 19.99 3.20 -27.69
CA ALA A 454 18.67 3.21 -28.31
C ALA A 454 17.54 3.19 -27.25
N GLN A 455 17.70 2.40 -26.18
CA GLN A 455 16.78 2.39 -25.04
C GLN A 455 16.77 3.72 -24.29
N GLN A 456 17.94 4.38 -24.15
CA GLN A 456 18.09 5.68 -23.50
C GLN A 456 17.47 6.83 -24.32
N GLU A 457 17.56 6.78 -25.66
CA GLU A 457 16.89 7.70 -26.58
C GLU A 457 15.37 7.52 -26.58
N GLN A 458 14.89 6.27 -26.55
CA GLN A 458 13.46 5.97 -26.45
C GLN A 458 12.87 6.45 -25.11
N ILE A 459 13.58 6.20 -24.00
CA ILE A 459 13.25 6.74 -22.66
C ILE A 459 13.24 8.28 -22.69
N ALA A 460 14.22 8.93 -23.31
CA ALA A 460 14.25 10.39 -23.44
C ALA A 460 13.08 10.96 -24.25
N GLN A 461 12.60 10.25 -25.29
CA GLN A 461 11.42 10.65 -26.05
C GLN A 461 10.12 10.47 -25.25
N GLN A 462 9.95 9.35 -24.53
CA GLN A 462 8.82 9.13 -23.64
C GLN A 462 8.77 10.19 -22.52
N LEU A 463 9.91 10.52 -21.92
CA LEU A 463 10.02 11.54 -20.87
C LEU A 463 9.76 12.97 -21.40
N LYS A 464 10.09 13.26 -22.67
CA LYS A 464 9.70 14.52 -23.32
C LYS A 464 8.17 14.61 -23.48
N ALA A 465 7.51 13.51 -23.86
CA ALA A 465 6.05 13.45 -23.94
C ALA A 465 5.38 13.59 -22.55
N LEU A 466 5.90 12.91 -21.51
CA LEU A 466 5.45 13.08 -20.13
C LEU A 466 5.53 14.55 -19.69
N LYS A 467 6.66 15.22 -19.97
CA LYS A 467 6.86 16.63 -19.63
C LYS A 467 5.89 17.56 -20.36
N GLU A 468 5.67 17.33 -21.65
CA GLU A 468 4.72 18.12 -22.45
C GLU A 468 3.27 17.91 -22.00
N PHE A 469 2.90 16.68 -21.60
CA PHE A 469 1.59 16.34 -21.01
C PHE A 469 1.36 17.00 -19.65
N MET A 470 2.34 16.91 -18.74
CA MET A 470 2.31 17.59 -17.42
C MET A 470 2.15 19.12 -17.57
N CYS A 471 2.88 19.74 -18.49
CA CYS A 471 2.72 21.17 -18.79
C CYS A 471 1.36 21.50 -19.43
N SER A 472 0.80 20.60 -20.25
CA SER A 472 -0.54 20.78 -20.83
C SER A 472 -1.64 20.76 -19.78
N ILE A 473 -1.61 19.83 -18.82
CA ILE A 473 -2.60 19.75 -17.73
C ILE A 473 -2.60 21.05 -16.91
N LEU A 474 -1.42 21.57 -16.54
CA LEU A 474 -1.30 22.84 -15.81
C LEU A 474 -1.85 24.06 -16.58
N SER A 475 -1.94 24.00 -17.91
CA SER A 475 -2.52 25.07 -18.72
C SER A 475 -4.05 25.05 -18.81
N GLN A 476 -4.69 23.94 -18.48
CA GLN A 476 -6.15 23.76 -18.59
C GLN A 476 -6.90 24.25 -17.34
N PHE A 477 -6.23 24.36 -16.19
CA PHE A 477 -6.79 24.94 -14.97
C PHE A 477 -6.71 26.48 -14.99
N HIS A 478 -7.68 27.13 -15.64
CA HIS A 478 -7.90 28.58 -15.53
C HIS A 478 -8.44 28.95 -14.14
N ILE A 479 -7.57 29.02 -13.13
CA ILE A 479 -7.90 29.57 -11.81
C ILE A 479 -7.74 31.09 -11.84
N GLN A 480 -8.84 31.82 -11.69
CA GLN A 480 -8.83 33.28 -11.55
C GLN A 480 -8.55 33.70 -10.10
N ALA A 481 -7.35 34.21 -9.82
CA ALA A 481 -7.14 35.28 -8.82
C ALA A 481 -5.77 35.97 -9.07
N PRO A 482 -5.66 37.31 -8.93
CA PRO A 482 -4.43 38.05 -9.22
C PRO A 482 -3.50 38.20 -8.00
N LEU A 483 -2.31 38.76 -8.25
CA LEU A 483 -1.22 39.08 -7.29
C LEU A 483 -0.25 37.93 -6.98
N LEU A 484 0.66 37.66 -7.93
CA LEU A 484 2.09 37.35 -7.69
C LEU A 484 2.81 37.23 -9.05
N LEU A 485 2.88 38.35 -9.79
CA LEU A 485 3.40 38.37 -11.18
C LEU A 485 4.34 39.55 -11.45
N GLU A 486 5.28 39.79 -10.54
CA GLU A 486 6.53 40.50 -10.81
C GLU A 486 7.69 39.63 -10.32
N GLY A 487 8.43 39.02 -11.25
CA GLY A 487 9.54 38.10 -10.92
C GLY A 487 10.00 37.17 -12.04
N ILE A 488 9.15 36.92 -13.06
CA ILE A 488 9.48 36.03 -14.19
C ILE A 488 9.53 36.84 -15.50
N ALA A 489 10.58 37.65 -15.65
CA ALA A 489 10.90 38.33 -16.90
C ALA A 489 12.43 38.46 -17.04
N GLY A 490 13.00 37.69 -17.97
CA GLY A 490 14.43 37.35 -18.02
C GLY A 490 14.70 36.02 -17.30
N TRP A 491 15.37 35.04 -17.90
CA TRP A 491 16.48 35.19 -18.85
C TRP A 491 16.21 34.71 -20.29
N SER A 492 17.04 35.22 -21.21
CA SER A 492 17.04 34.87 -22.63
C SER A 492 17.53 33.45 -22.90
N PHE A 493 17.08 32.89 -24.03
CA PHE A 493 17.85 31.89 -24.77
C PHE A 493 19.27 32.42 -25.04
N ASP A 494 20.29 31.71 -24.58
CA ASP A 494 21.57 31.43 -25.24
C ASP A 494 22.55 30.84 -24.22
N HIS A 495 22.89 29.55 -24.38
CA HIS A 495 24.14 28.83 -23.99
C HIS A 495 23.90 27.30 -23.94
N PHE A 496 23.56 26.71 -25.09
CA PHE A 496 23.47 25.24 -25.23
C PHE A 496 24.38 24.73 -26.36
N ALA A 497 25.64 25.21 -26.38
CA ALA A 497 26.60 24.90 -27.46
C ALA A 497 28.09 24.98 -27.06
N GLU A 498 28.51 24.59 -25.86
CA GLU A 498 29.96 24.61 -25.52
C GLU A 498 30.52 23.47 -24.65
N TYR A 499 29.75 22.42 -24.33
CA TYR A 499 30.21 21.28 -23.51
C TYR A 499 30.27 19.91 -24.23
N GLN A 500 30.45 19.92 -25.56
CA GLN A 500 30.55 18.72 -26.41
C GLN A 500 31.88 18.60 -27.18
N ILE A 501 32.87 19.48 -26.94
CA ILE A 501 34.18 19.42 -27.64
C ILE A 501 35.35 19.54 -26.64
N GLN A 502 35.49 18.57 -25.73
CA GLN A 502 36.76 18.41 -24.98
C GLN A 502 37.11 16.98 -24.49
N ALA A 503 36.34 15.95 -24.86
CA ALA A 503 36.58 14.57 -24.41
C ALA A 503 37.33 13.65 -25.42
N GLU A 504 37.53 14.06 -26.68
CA GLU A 504 38.02 13.17 -27.75
C GLU A 504 39.31 13.63 -28.47
N ARG A 505 40.37 14.05 -27.75
CA ARG A 505 41.71 14.21 -28.36
C ARG A 505 42.89 13.91 -27.43
N SER A 506 43.35 12.65 -27.39
CA SER A 506 44.76 12.30 -27.73
C SER A 506 45.07 10.79 -27.64
N PRO A 507 45.97 10.26 -28.49
CA PRO A 507 46.24 8.82 -28.61
C PRO A 507 47.49 8.36 -27.83
N ALA A 508 47.57 7.04 -27.62
CA ALA A 508 48.72 6.37 -27.03
C ALA A 508 49.99 6.39 -27.93
N LYS A 509 51.17 6.43 -27.30
CA LYS A 509 52.43 5.94 -27.87
C LYS A 509 53.23 5.13 -26.84
N ARG A 510 53.87 4.06 -27.31
CA ARG A 510 54.77 3.18 -26.51
C ARG A 510 56.18 3.78 -26.44
N GLY A 511 56.86 3.56 -25.33
CA GLY A 511 58.30 3.77 -25.11
C GLY A 511 58.74 2.88 -23.93
N SER A 512 59.95 2.30 -24.00
CA SER A 512 60.37 1.15 -23.17
C SER A 512 61.50 1.51 -22.20
N THR A 513 61.79 0.58 -21.25
CA THR A 513 62.93 0.55 -20.29
C THR A 513 62.84 1.57 -19.13
N ASP A 514 63.31 1.29 -17.90
CA ASP A 514 63.99 0.10 -17.36
C ASP A 514 63.69 -0.20 -15.87
N ASN A 515 64.02 -1.42 -15.45
CA ASN A 515 64.26 -1.95 -14.09
C ASN A 515 63.98 -1.11 -12.81
N SER A 516 63.12 -1.62 -11.91
CA SER A 516 63.57 -2.21 -10.62
C SER A 516 62.44 -2.74 -9.71
N LYS A 517 62.72 -3.87 -9.05
CA LYS A 517 62.08 -4.51 -7.87
C LYS A 517 63.25 -4.95 -6.95
N PRO A 518 63.13 -5.15 -5.61
CA PRO A 518 62.05 -5.85 -4.88
C PRO A 518 61.54 -5.07 -3.63
N SER A 519 60.57 -5.47 -2.80
CA SER A 519 60.33 -6.73 -2.04
C SER A 519 58.86 -6.80 -1.54
N LYS A 520 58.21 -7.96 -1.38
CA LYS A 520 58.01 -8.72 -0.10
C LYS A 520 57.93 -7.80 1.14
N GLN A 521 56.91 -7.79 2.01
CA GLN A 521 55.85 -8.76 2.36
C GLN A 521 54.71 -7.96 3.09
N ASP A 522 53.57 -8.44 3.63
CA ASP A 522 53.06 -9.80 3.92
C ASP A 522 51.50 -9.88 4.07
N ARG A 523 51.00 -11.01 4.61
CA ARG A 523 49.72 -11.26 5.33
C ARG A 523 50.08 -11.96 6.68
N PRO A 524 49.22 -12.19 7.72
CA PRO A 524 47.76 -12.42 7.73
C PRO A 524 47.10 -11.82 9.04
N PRO A 525 46.09 -12.40 9.75
CA PRO A 525 45.04 -13.38 9.40
C PRO A 525 43.59 -12.97 9.74
N ARG A 526 42.65 -13.83 9.33
CA ARG A 526 41.25 -13.87 9.81
C ARG A 526 41.16 -14.38 11.26
N PHE A 527 40.07 -14.06 11.95
CA PHE A 527 39.53 -14.90 13.03
C PHE A 527 38.07 -15.27 12.76
N ALA A 528 37.62 -16.37 13.36
CA ALA A 528 36.34 -17.02 13.09
C ALA A 528 35.39 -16.98 14.30
N ARG A 529 34.14 -17.38 14.04
CA ARG A 529 33.00 -17.47 14.96
C ARG A 529 33.32 -18.03 16.35
N ARG A 530 32.64 -17.47 17.36
CA ARG A 530 31.71 -18.27 18.18
C ARG A 530 30.32 -17.70 18.00
#